data_AF-A0A3B8W8G0-F1
#
_entry.id   AF-A0A3B8W8G0-F1
#
_cell.length_a   1.000
_cell.length_b   1.000
_cell.length_c   1.000
_cell.angle_alpha   90.00
_cell.angle_beta   90.00
_cell.angle_gamma   90.00
#
_symmetry.space_group_name_H-M   'P 1'
#
loop_
_entity.id
_entity.type
_entity.pdbx_description
1 polymer ?
#
loop_
_entity_poly.entity_id
_entity_poly.type
_entity_poly.pdbx_seq_one_letter_code
_entity_poly.pdbx_strand_id
1 'polypeptide(L)' 'MKTAHDLVAEAKKEIQEVPLANAEAAIKNADLLLDVRDADEYRSSHIPGAVNISRGMLEFKFTNDPALENRQMKIVL' A
#
# COMPACT_ATOMS: atom_id res chain seq x y z
N MET A 1 27.23 -3.50 1.37
CA MET A 1 26.09 -2.60 1.62
C MET A 1 24.97 -3.04 0.68
N LYS A 2 23.72 -3.19 1.14
CA LYS A 2 22.60 -3.59 0.26
C LYS A 2 22.19 -2.40 -0.63
N THR A 3 21.87 -2.67 -1.89
CA THR A 3 21.30 -1.66 -2.81
C THR A 3 19.80 -1.52 -2.59
N ALA A 4 19.19 -0.49 -3.17
CA ALA A 4 17.72 -0.36 -3.17
C ALA A 4 17.03 -1.58 -3.81
N HIS A 5 17.62 -2.14 -4.87
CA HIS A 5 17.11 -3.36 -5.51
C HIS A 5 17.17 -4.57 -4.58
N ASP A 6 18.26 -4.72 -3.80
CA ASP A 6 18.38 -5.82 -2.85
C ASP A 6 17.31 -5.74 -1.75
N LEU A 7 17.03 -4.53 -1.26
CA LEU A 7 15.99 -4.29 -0.26
C LEU A 7 14.59 -4.61 -0.79
N VAL A 8 14.29 -4.22 -2.03
CA VAL A 8 13.01 -4.57 -2.68
C VAL A 8 12.90 -6.07 -2.89
N ALA A 9 13.96 -6.74 -3.34
CA ALA A 9 13.98 -8.18 -3.56
C ALA A 9 13.80 -8.97 -2.26
N GLU A 10 14.31 -8.48 -1.13
CA GLU A 10 14.09 -9.06 0.19
C GLU A 10 12.65 -8.85 0.66
N ALA A 11 12.12 -7.62 0.53
CA ALA A 11 10.73 -7.33 0.90
C ALA A 11 9.72 -8.19 0.13
N LYS A 12 9.95 -8.42 -1.18
CA LYS A 12 9.10 -9.28 -2.04
C LYS A 12 8.97 -10.72 -1.54
N LYS A 13 9.91 -11.23 -0.74
CA LYS A 13 9.84 -12.58 -0.16
C LYS A 13 8.87 -12.68 1.01
N GLU A 14 8.62 -11.54 1.67
CA GLU A 14 7.81 -11.46 2.89
C GLU A 14 6.40 -10.90 2.63
N ILE A 15 6.11 -10.49 1.39
CA ILE A 15 4.81 -9.95 0.98
C ILE A 15 4.15 -10.85 -0.06
N GLN A 16 2.84 -10.70 -0.20
CA GLN A 16 2.10 -11.32 -1.29
C GLN A 16 1.93 -10.33 -2.45
N GLU A 17 2.62 -10.60 -3.56
CA GLU A 17 2.41 -9.85 -4.81
C GLU A 17 1.11 -10.31 -5.49
N VAL A 18 0.26 -9.35 -5.86
CA VAL A 18 -0.99 -9.62 -6.60
C VAL A 18 -0.73 -9.48 -8.10
N PRO A 19 -0.94 -10.53 -8.91
CA PRO A 19 -0.85 -10.42 -10.37
C PRO A 19 -1.90 -9.45 -10.90
N LEU A 20 -1.58 -8.71 -11.97
CA LEU A 20 -2.47 -7.71 -12.56
C LEU A 20 -3.87 -8.26 -12.89
N ALA A 21 -3.96 -9.50 -13.39
CA ALA A 21 -5.23 -10.16 -13.70
C ALA A 21 -6.15 -10.33 -12.49
N ASN A 22 -5.59 -10.33 -11.27
CA ASN A 22 -6.31 -10.49 -10.02
C ASN A 22 -6.46 -9.16 -9.26
N ALA A 23 -5.91 -8.05 -9.77
CA ALA A 23 -5.85 -6.77 -9.05
C ALA A 23 -7.26 -6.23 -8.75
N GLU A 24 -8.18 -6.26 -9.71
CA GLU A 24 -9.55 -5.76 -9.51
C GLU A 24 -10.28 -6.55 -8.43
N ALA A 25 -10.13 -7.88 -8.40
CA ALA A 25 -10.72 -8.73 -7.38
C ALA A 25 -10.08 -8.49 -6.00
N ALA A 26 -8.75 -8.31 -5.94
CA ALA A 26 -8.05 -8.00 -4.71
C ALA A 26 -8.50 -6.65 -4.13
N ILE A 27 -8.60 -5.62 -4.97
CA ILE A 27 -9.09 -4.28 -4.60
C ILE A 27 -10.52 -4.35 -4.06
N LYS A 28 -11.42 -5.06 -4.74
CA LYS A 28 -12.83 -5.21 -4.29
C LYS A 28 -12.97 -5.93 -2.95
N ASN A 29 -12.03 -6.80 -2.61
CA ASN A 29 -12.05 -7.58 -1.37
C ASN A 29 -11.17 -6.98 -0.26
N ALA A 30 -10.52 -5.84 -0.52
CA ALA A 30 -9.68 -5.15 0.44
C ALA A 30 -10.53 -4.32 1.40
N ASP A 31 -10.12 -4.26 2.66
CA ASP A 31 -10.66 -3.30 3.63
C ASP A 31 -10.12 -1.89 3.35
N LEU A 32 -8.94 -1.80 2.74
CA LEU A 32 -8.26 -0.55 2.40
C LEU A 32 -7.41 -0.70 1.15
N LEU A 33 -7.66 0.16 0.16
CA LEU A 33 -6.76 0.39 -0.96
C LEU A 33 -5.91 1.62 -0.66
N LEU A 34 -4.59 1.46 -0.61
CA LEU A 34 -3.64 2.54 -0.41
C LEU A 34 -2.98 2.95 -1.72
N ASP A 35 -2.75 4.25 -1.86
CA ASP A 35 -1.83 4.78 -2.85
C ASP A 35 -0.66 5.43 -2.12
N VAL A 36 0.53 4.82 -2.24
CA VAL A 36 1.73 5.23 -1.50
C VAL A 36 2.61 6.24 -2.24
N ARG A 37 2.16 6.69 -3.41
CA ARG A 37 2.82 7.70 -4.23
C ARG A 37 2.72 9.09 -3.60
N ASP A 38 3.44 10.06 -4.18
CA ASP A 38 3.36 11.44 -3.73
C ASP A 38 1.96 12.02 -3.97
N ALA A 39 1.58 12.98 -3.13
CA ALA A 39 0.21 13.50 -3.12
C ALA A 39 -0.17 14.20 -4.44
N ASP A 40 0.79 14.77 -5.16
CA ASP A 40 0.56 15.35 -6.50
C ASP A 40 0.24 14.28 -7.55
N GLU A 41 0.91 13.13 -7.52
CA GLU A 41 0.64 12.02 -8.43
C GLU A 41 -0.77 11.45 -8.19
N TYR A 42 -1.12 11.25 -6.92
CA TYR A 42 -2.45 10.81 -6.53
C TYR A 42 -3.55 11.79 -6.96
N ARG A 43 -3.33 13.10 -6.75
CA ARG A 43 -4.27 14.15 -7.17
C ARG A 43 -4.46 14.23 -8.68
N SER A 44 -3.40 13.98 -9.45
CA SER A 44 -3.45 13.95 -10.91
C SER A 44 -4.35 12.81 -11.40
N SER A 45 -4.15 11.60 -10.85
CA SER A 45 -5.04 10.46 -11.06
C SER A 45 -4.74 9.34 -10.07
N HIS A 46 -5.77 8.66 -9.59
CA HIS A 46 -5.66 7.49 -8.73
C HIS A 46 -6.77 6.47 -9.01
N ILE A 47 -6.59 5.26 -8.50
CA ILE A 47 -7.61 4.21 -8.57
C ILE A 47 -8.80 4.64 -7.69
N PRO A 48 -10.05 4.61 -8.18
CA PRO A 48 -11.21 4.98 -7.38
C PRO A 48 -11.28 4.19 -6.06
N GLY A 49 -11.51 4.91 -4.96
CA GLY A 49 -11.57 4.33 -3.61
C GLY A 49 -10.21 4.17 -2.91
N ALA A 50 -9.10 4.48 -3.58
CA ALA A 50 -7.80 4.52 -2.92
C ALA A 50 -7.72 5.66 -1.89
N VAL A 51 -6.92 5.46 -0.84
CA VAL A 51 -6.56 6.48 0.15
C VAL A 51 -5.07 6.77 0.01
N ASN A 52 -4.70 8.04 -0.17
CA ASN A 52 -3.28 8.41 -0.26
C ASN A 52 -2.63 8.48 1.12
N ILE A 53 -1.61 7.65 1.31
CA ILE A 53 -0.65 7.76 2.41
C ILE A 53 0.73 7.54 1.82
N SER A 54 1.48 8.63 1.61
CA SER A 54 2.82 8.54 1.01
C SER A 54 3.72 7.56 1.78
N ARG A 55 4.62 6.88 1.06
CA ARG A 55 5.46 5.81 1.62
C ARG A 55 6.15 6.20 2.92
N GLY A 56 6.70 7.41 3.02
CA GLY A 56 7.41 7.89 4.22
C GLY A 56 6.52 8.20 5.43
N MET A 57 5.19 8.20 5.26
CA MET A 57 4.22 8.49 6.31
C MET A 57 3.47 7.25 6.82
N LEU A 58 3.65 6.08 6.18
CA LEU A 58 2.90 4.87 6.50
C LEU A 58 3.03 4.48 7.96
N GLU A 59 4.26 4.35 8.46
CA GLU A 59 4.54 3.88 9.82
C GLU A 59 3.93 4.83 10.88
N PHE A 60 4.00 6.14 10.62
CA PHE A 60 3.40 7.15 11.49
C PHE A 60 1.87 7.10 11.48
N LYS A 61 1.25 6.90 10.30
CA LYS A 61 -0.22 6.81 10.19
C LYS A 61 -0.77 5.54 10.84
N PHE A 62 -0.18 4.39 10.54
CA PHE A 62 -0.58 3.09 11.11
C PHE A 62 -0.28 2.92 12.61
N THR A 63 0.41 3.87 13.21
CA THR A 63 0.68 3.88 14.66
C THR A 63 -0.19 4.88 15.41
N ASN A 64 -0.57 6.00 14.77
CA ASN A 64 -1.23 7.12 15.47
C ASN A 64 -2.69 7.36 15.06
N ASP A 65 -3.20 6.66 14.04
CA ASP A 65 -4.59 6.78 13.59
C ASP A 65 -5.40 5.58 14.09
N PRO A 66 -6.36 5.78 15.03
CA PRO A 66 -7.22 4.72 15.53
C PRO A 66 -7.99 3.96 14.43
N ALA A 67 -8.26 4.61 13.29
CA ALA A 67 -8.92 3.97 12.16
C ALA A 67 -8.04 2.91 11.45
N LEU A 68 -6.71 2.96 11.67
CA LEU A 68 -5.70 2.09 11.03
C LEU A 68 -5.02 1.13 12.01
N GLU A 69 -5.48 1.07 13.27
CA GLU A 69 -4.87 0.21 14.31
C GLU A 69 -5.13 -1.29 14.09
N ASN A 70 -6.20 -1.64 13.35
CA ASN A 70 -6.59 -3.03 13.13
C ASN A 70 -5.58 -3.78 12.22
N ARG A 71 -4.77 -4.66 12.83
CA ARG A 71 -3.76 -5.48 12.15
C ARG A 71 -4.32 -6.64 11.32
N GLN A 72 -5.64 -6.88 11.36
CA GLN A 72 -6.29 -7.89 10.51
C GLN A 72 -6.85 -7.30 9.20
N MET A 73 -6.73 -5.99 8.96
CA MET A 73 -7.19 -5.38 7.72
C MET A 73 -6.48 -5.98 6.50
N LYS A 74 -7.27 -6.34 5.49
CA LYS A 74 -6.77 -6.68 4.16
C LYS A 74 -6.43 -5.40 3.42
N ILE A 75 -5.13 -5.16 3.25
CA ILE A 75 -4.62 -3.95 2.60
C ILE A 75 -4.06 -4.32 1.23
N VAL A 76 -4.43 -3.54 0.23
CA VAL A 76 -3.79 -3.52 -1.10
C VAL A 76 -3.11 -2.16 -1.25
N LEU A 77 -1.88 -2.11 -1.74
CA LEU A 77 -1.09 -0.88 -1.91
C LEU A 77 -0.28 -0.90 -3.22
#